data_AF-A0A4Y2DP55-F1
#
_entry.id   AF-A0A4Y2DP55-F1
#
_cell.length_a   1.000
_cell.length_b   1.000
_cell.length_c   1.000
_cell.angle_alpha   90.00
_cell.angle_beta   90.00
_cell.angle_gamma   90.00
#
_symmetry.space_group_name_H-M   'P 1'
#
loop_
_entity.id
_entity.type
_entity.pdbx_description
1 polymer ?
#
loop_
_entity_poly.entity_id
_entity_poly.type
_entity_poly.pdbx_seq_one_letter_code
_entity_poly.pdbx_strand_id
1 'polypeptide(L)'
;MKSIFSRNGIPVIVRCDCGSQFSTTVETTRDYKLFSKKYGFSIVTSSPKYSQSNGFIESMVKNFKKHFKKSVDEDPYLMMLVLRTTPLENGYSPAELLMGRKLRTNLPMAKKSLIPKIPEAEDIRRKELKYGVNKKKYMTSIIELKILKNLNLDKSSGLLTKDPMGG
;
A
#
# COMPACT_ATOMS: atom_id res chain seq x y z
N MET A 1 9.19 7.33 -16.99
CA MET A 1 7.87 6.81 -17.42
C MET A 1 7.93 6.06 -18.74
N LYS A 2 8.52 6.62 -19.81
CA LYS A 2 8.69 5.96 -21.13
C LYS A 2 9.20 4.50 -21.07
N SER A 3 10.29 4.26 -20.32
CA SER A 3 10.85 2.91 -20.14
C SER A 3 9.94 1.94 -19.39
N ILE A 4 9.03 2.42 -18.52
CA ILE A 4 8.06 1.57 -17.81
C ILE A 4 6.95 1.15 -18.78
N PHE A 5 6.46 2.09 -19.59
CA PHE A 5 5.41 1.82 -20.58
C PHE A 5 5.90 0.91 -21.69
N SER A 6 7.15 1.07 -22.14
CA SER A 6 7.77 0.15 -23.10
C SER A 6 7.83 -1.30 -22.58
N ARG A 7 7.99 -1.50 -21.27
CA ARG A 7 8.07 -2.84 -20.66
C ARG A 7 6.72 -3.47 -20.33
N ASN A 8 5.74 -2.67 -19.93
CA ASN A 8 4.47 -3.17 -19.38
C ASN A 8 3.23 -2.80 -20.21
N GLY A 9 3.42 -2.06 -21.30
CA GLY A 9 2.32 -1.46 -22.06
C GLY A 9 1.96 -0.06 -21.56
N ILE A 10 1.25 0.67 -22.41
CA ILE A 10 0.72 1.99 -22.09
C ILE A 10 -0.60 1.80 -21.33
N PRO A 11 -0.75 2.36 -20.11
CA PRO A 11 -2.00 2.25 -19.38
C PRO A 11 -3.08 3.11 -20.03
N VAL A 12 -4.35 2.73 -19.88
CA VAL A 12 -5.48 3.57 -20.33
C VAL A 12 -5.58 4.84 -19.48
N ILE A 13 -5.35 4.72 -18.17
CA ILE A 13 -5.46 5.81 -17.20
C ILE A 13 -4.22 5.85 -16.31
N VAL A 14 -3.62 7.03 -16.17
CA VAL A 14 -2.61 7.35 -15.15
C VAL A 14 -3.27 8.25 -14.11
N ARG A 15 -3.24 7.83 -12.85
CA ARG A 15 -3.72 8.64 -11.72
C ARG A 15 -2.55 9.30 -11.02
N CYS A 16 -2.64 10.61 -10.83
CA CYS A 16 -1.66 11.40 -10.08
C CYS A 16 -2.35 12.12 -8.93
N ASP A 17 -1.66 12.28 -7.81
CA ASP A 17 -2.06 13.25 -6.81
C ASP A 17 -1.76 14.66 -7.32
N CYS A 18 -2.50 15.66 -6.83
CA CYS A 18 -2.17 17.07 -7.07
C CYS A 18 -0.91 17.49 -6.29
N GLY A 19 0.03 16.56 -6.07
CA GLY A 19 1.34 16.84 -5.51
C GLY A 19 2.05 17.80 -6.44
N SER A 20 2.60 18.85 -5.85
CA SER A 20 3.20 20.01 -6.52
C SER A 20 4.09 19.64 -7.72
N GLN A 21 4.75 18.48 -7.75
CA GLN A 21 5.62 18.04 -8.86
C GLN A 21 4.93 17.78 -10.22
N PHE A 22 3.60 17.56 -10.27
CA PHE A 22 2.85 17.53 -11.54
C PHE A 22 2.21 18.89 -11.90
N SER A 23 2.32 19.87 -11.00
CA SER A 23 1.62 21.15 -11.04
C SER A 23 2.52 22.38 -10.88
N THR A 24 3.83 22.23 -10.66
CA THR A 24 4.68 23.34 -10.20
C THR A 24 5.13 24.29 -11.29
N THR A 25 4.97 23.95 -12.58
CA THR A 25 5.13 24.92 -13.66
C THR A 25 4.13 24.67 -14.80
N VAL A 26 3.75 25.73 -15.51
CA VAL A 26 2.93 25.65 -16.72
C VAL A 26 3.59 24.71 -17.76
N GLU A 27 4.91 24.70 -17.80
CA GLU A 27 5.74 23.89 -18.70
C GLU A 27 5.71 22.39 -18.37
N THR A 28 5.88 22.01 -17.09
CA THR A 28 5.81 20.60 -16.67
C THR A 28 4.41 20.01 -16.88
N THR A 29 3.38 20.82 -16.65
CA THR A 29 1.99 20.43 -16.94
C THR A 29 1.76 20.29 -18.45
N ARG A 30 2.32 21.19 -19.28
CA ARG A 30 2.18 21.16 -20.73
C ARG A 30 2.90 19.96 -21.35
N ASP A 31 4.13 19.69 -20.94
CA ASP A 31 4.91 18.55 -21.42
C ASP A 31 4.26 17.23 -21.04
N TYR A 32 3.69 17.14 -19.85
CA TYR A 32 2.98 15.94 -19.40
C TYR A 32 1.66 15.72 -20.16
N LYS A 33 0.91 16.79 -20.46
CA LYS A 33 -0.28 16.74 -21.33
C LYS A 33 0.07 16.36 -22.77
N LEU A 34 1.18 16.87 -23.32
CA LEU A 34 1.66 16.49 -24.65
C LEU A 34 2.10 15.03 -24.67
N PHE A 35 2.79 14.59 -23.62
CA PHE A 35 3.20 13.20 -23.46
C PHE A 35 2.00 12.26 -23.39
N SER A 36 0.96 12.60 -22.62
CA SER A 36 -0.26 11.79 -22.52
C SER A 36 -1.04 11.72 -23.83
N LYS A 37 -1.15 12.85 -24.55
CA LYS A 37 -1.75 12.89 -25.89
C LYS A 37 -0.96 12.04 -26.90
N LYS A 38 0.38 12.10 -26.86
CA LYS A 38 1.26 11.33 -27.76
C LYS A 38 1.17 9.83 -27.52
N TYR A 39 1.11 9.41 -26.26
CA TYR A 39 1.07 7.99 -25.89
C TYR A 39 -0.36 7.44 -25.84
N GLY A 40 -1.39 8.29 -25.85
CA GLY A 40 -2.78 7.88 -25.90
C GLY A 40 -3.36 7.42 -24.56
N PHE A 41 -2.92 8.01 -23.44
CA PHE A 41 -3.47 7.71 -22.11
C PHE A 41 -4.14 8.93 -21.48
N SER A 42 -5.13 8.69 -20.61
CA SER A 42 -5.80 9.74 -19.86
C SER A 42 -5.12 9.99 -18.51
N ILE A 43 -5.02 11.27 -18.11
CA ILE A 43 -4.53 11.65 -16.78
C ILE A 43 -5.75 11.99 -15.93
N VAL A 44 -5.87 11.34 -14.77
CA VAL A 44 -6.88 11.65 -13.78
C VAL A 44 -6.19 12.15 -12.52
N THR A 45 -6.45 13.40 -12.14
CA THR A 45 -5.99 13.94 -10.87
C THR A 45 -6.94 13.51 -9.76
N SER A 46 -6.40 12.88 -8.73
CA SER A 46 -7.22 12.51 -7.57
C SER A 46 -7.54 13.76 -6.76
N SER A 47 -8.84 14.07 -6.62
CA SER A 47 -9.34 14.95 -5.56
C SER A 47 -9.04 14.32 -4.18
N PRO A 48 -8.90 15.10 -3.08
CA PRO A 48 -8.74 14.59 -1.71
C PRO A 48 -9.75 13.51 -1.29
N LYS A 49 -10.89 13.39 -2.00
CA LYS A 49 -11.94 12.39 -1.76
C LYS A 49 -11.59 10.93 -2.13
N TYR A 50 -10.48 10.65 -2.80
CA TYR A 50 -10.05 9.27 -3.13
C TYR A 50 -9.02 8.71 -2.12
N SER A 51 -9.44 8.61 -0.86
CA SER A 51 -8.57 8.18 0.25
C SER A 51 -8.04 6.74 0.12
N GLN A 52 -8.77 5.85 -0.56
CA GLN A 52 -8.36 4.45 -0.69
C GLN A 52 -7.16 4.26 -1.64
N SER A 53 -7.19 4.86 -2.83
CA SER A 53 -6.06 4.76 -3.78
C SER A 53 -4.83 5.46 -3.23
N ASN A 54 -5.02 6.62 -2.60
CA ASN A 54 -3.93 7.41 -2.05
C ASN A 54 -3.33 6.71 -0.82
N GLY A 55 -4.16 6.13 0.05
CA GLY A 55 -3.69 5.33 1.18
C GLY A 55 -2.91 4.08 0.77
N PHE A 56 -3.27 3.44 -0.36
CA PHE A 56 -2.49 2.32 -0.89
C PHE A 56 -1.09 2.76 -1.35
N ILE A 57 -1.02 3.84 -2.14
CA ILE A 57 0.26 4.40 -2.60
C ILE A 57 1.11 4.88 -1.42
N GLU A 58 0.53 5.59 -0.45
CA GLU A 58 1.21 6.05 0.75
C GLU A 58 1.77 4.88 1.57
N SER A 59 0.98 3.82 1.74
CA SER A 59 1.42 2.59 2.43
C SER A 59 2.60 1.95 1.71
N MET A 60 2.55 1.88 0.38
CA MET A 60 3.62 1.33 -0.43
C MET A 60 4.88 2.18 -0.37
N VAL A 61 4.77 3.52 -0.43
CA VAL A 61 5.89 4.46 -0.27
C VAL A 61 6.50 4.36 1.12
N LYS A 62 5.68 4.24 2.17
CA LYS A 62 6.15 4.04 3.54
C LYS A 62 6.92 2.72 3.67
N ASN A 63 6.40 1.63 3.10
CA ASN A 63 7.10 0.34 3.07
C ASN A 63 8.41 0.45 2.29
N PHE A 64 8.41 1.05 1.11
CA PHE A 64 9.62 1.29 0.32
C PHE A 64 10.67 2.05 1.13
N LYS A 65 10.32 3.20 1.72
CA LYS A 65 11.24 4.01 2.53
C LYS A 65 11.81 3.22 3.71
N LYS A 66 10.99 2.38 4.35
CA LYS A 66 11.44 1.52 5.45
C LYS A 66 12.45 0.48 4.98
N HIS A 67 12.24 -0.16 3.83
CA HIS A 67 13.19 -1.13 3.27
C HIS A 67 14.46 -0.43 2.80
N PHE A 68 14.32 0.68 2.07
CA PHE A 68 15.44 1.47 1.57
C PHE A 68 16.38 1.95 2.68
N LYS A 69 15.83 2.40 3.82
CA LYS A 69 16.65 2.78 4.99
C LYS A 69 17.39 1.61 5.63
N LYS A 70 16.93 0.38 5.46
CA LYS A 70 17.60 -0.83 5.98
C LYS A 70 18.63 -1.40 5.00
N SER A 71 18.49 -1.09 3.72
CA SER A 71 19.29 -1.62 2.63
C SER A 71 20.19 -0.54 2.02
N VAL A 72 20.62 0.45 2.82
CA VAL A 72 21.41 1.60 2.34
C VAL A 72 22.73 1.14 1.70
N ASP A 73 23.33 0.09 2.26
CA ASP A 73 24.59 -0.50 1.79
C ASP A 73 24.37 -1.70 0.82
N GLU A 74 23.12 -2.01 0.46
CA GLU A 74 22.78 -3.11 -0.45
C GLU A 74 22.45 -2.62 -1.87
N ASP A 75 22.44 -3.54 -2.84
CA ASP A 75 22.02 -3.24 -4.20
C ASP A 75 20.52 -2.84 -4.24
N PRO A 76 20.18 -1.59 -4.64
CA PRO A 76 18.80 -1.13 -4.71
C PRO A 76 17.94 -1.94 -5.69
N TYR A 77 18.53 -2.59 -6.70
CA TYR A 77 17.80 -3.46 -7.63
C TYR A 77 17.36 -4.76 -6.97
N LEU A 78 18.17 -5.29 -6.03
CA LEU A 78 17.82 -6.48 -5.25
C LEU A 78 16.69 -6.16 -4.26
N MET A 79 16.75 -5.01 -3.59
CA MET A 79 15.64 -4.53 -2.75
C MET A 79 14.35 -4.39 -3.58
N MET A 80 14.43 -3.83 -4.79
CA MET A 80 13.27 -3.74 -5.69
C MET A 80 12.76 -5.10 -6.14
N LEU A 81 13.63 -6.11 -6.29
CA LEU A 81 13.22 -7.48 -6.55
C LEU A 81 12.42 -8.04 -5.36
N VAL A 82 12.93 -7.88 -4.14
CA VAL A 82 12.25 -8.31 -2.90
C VAL A 82 10.86 -7.69 -2.81
N LEU A 83 10.73 -6.37 -2.98
CA LEU A 83 9.42 -5.70 -2.93
C LEU A 83 8.42 -6.23 -3.96
N ARG A 84 8.89 -6.69 -5.13
CA ARG A 84 8.03 -7.27 -6.17
C ARG A 84 7.65 -8.73 -5.91
N THR A 85 8.48 -9.48 -5.17
CA THR A 85 8.29 -10.91 -4.92
C THR A 85 7.72 -11.24 -3.54
N THR A 86 7.73 -10.28 -2.61
CA THR A 86 7.09 -10.46 -1.30
C THR A 86 5.57 -10.48 -1.46
N PRO A 87 4.89 -11.56 -1.01
CA PRO A 87 3.44 -11.63 -1.04
C PRO A 87 2.79 -10.49 -0.24
N LEU A 88 1.69 -9.98 -0.78
CA LEU A 88 0.77 -9.14 -0.03
C LEU A 88 -0.07 -10.01 0.91
N GLU A 89 -0.93 -9.36 1.69
CA GLU A 89 -1.82 -9.99 2.66
C GLU A 89 -2.84 -10.95 2.03
N ASN A 90 -3.12 -10.77 0.73
CA ASN A 90 -3.95 -11.67 -0.07
C ASN A 90 -3.17 -12.92 -0.56
N GLY A 91 -1.89 -13.05 -0.20
CA GLY A 91 -1.02 -14.17 -0.55
C GLY A 91 -0.39 -14.09 -1.95
N TYR A 92 -0.67 -13.04 -2.73
CA TYR A 92 -0.09 -12.82 -4.05
C TYR A 92 0.95 -11.70 -4.01
N SER A 93 2.09 -11.89 -4.69
CA SER A 93 3.08 -10.83 -4.82
C SER A 93 2.68 -9.81 -5.89
N PRO A 94 3.20 -8.55 -5.84
CA PRO A 94 2.95 -7.57 -6.90
C PRO A 94 3.35 -8.08 -8.30
N ALA A 95 4.44 -8.84 -8.42
CA ALA A 95 4.84 -9.44 -9.68
C ALA A 95 3.87 -10.53 -10.17
N GLU A 96 3.30 -11.34 -9.27
CA GLU A 96 2.29 -12.33 -9.64
C GLU A 96 1.01 -11.67 -10.15
N LEU A 97 0.56 -10.59 -9.48
CA LEU A 97 -0.62 -9.85 -9.89
C LEU A 97 -0.42 -9.13 -11.23
N LEU A 98 0.79 -8.62 -11.49
CA LEU A 98 1.10 -7.87 -12.71
C LEU A 98 1.47 -8.76 -13.90
N MET A 99 2.23 -9.83 -13.67
CA MET A 99 2.84 -10.66 -14.73
C MET A 99 2.29 -12.08 -14.79
N GLY A 100 1.38 -12.46 -13.89
CA GLY A 100 0.79 -13.81 -13.83
C GLY A 100 1.80 -14.91 -13.51
N ARG A 101 2.96 -14.57 -12.91
CA ARG A 101 4.01 -15.55 -12.57
C ARG A 101 4.89 -15.06 -11.43
N LYS A 102 5.53 -16.00 -10.73
CA LYS A 102 6.60 -15.68 -9.77
C LYS A 102 7.89 -15.33 -10.51
N LEU A 103 8.63 -14.36 -9.97
CA LEU A 103 9.97 -14.04 -10.45
C LEU A 103 10.99 -14.93 -9.72
N ARG A 104 12.05 -15.32 -10.43
CA ARG A 104 13.19 -16.02 -9.82
C ARG A 104 13.97 -15.05 -8.93
N THR A 105 14.27 -15.46 -7.71
CA THR A 105 15.09 -14.70 -6.75
C THR A 105 16.40 -15.44 -6.48
N ASN A 106 17.22 -14.88 -5.58
CA ASN A 106 18.41 -15.53 -5.02
C ASN A 106 18.08 -16.58 -3.96
N LEU A 107 16.82 -16.74 -3.58
CA LEU A 107 16.37 -17.77 -2.65
C LEU A 107 16.05 -19.08 -3.40
N PRO A 108 16.25 -20.24 -2.76
CA PRO A 108 15.83 -21.52 -3.33
C PRO A 108 14.33 -21.53 -3.66
N MET A 109 13.99 -21.84 -4.91
CA MET A 109 12.61 -21.92 -5.39
C MET A 109 12.39 -23.22 -6.15
N ALA A 110 11.23 -23.85 -5.94
CA ALA A 110 10.82 -24.99 -6.73
C ALA A 110 10.56 -24.56 -8.19
N LYS A 111 11.11 -25.31 -9.17
CA LYS A 111 10.93 -25.02 -10.60
C LYS A 111 9.45 -24.88 -11.00
N LYS A 112 8.58 -25.73 -10.42
CA LYS A 112 7.13 -25.67 -10.62
C LYS A 112 6.48 -24.33 -10.23
N SER A 113 7.07 -23.61 -9.28
CA SER A 113 6.57 -22.31 -8.82
C SER A 113 6.83 -21.17 -9.82
N LEU A 114 7.75 -21.38 -10.79
CA LEU A 114 8.07 -20.40 -11.83
C LEU A 114 7.16 -20.54 -13.06
N ILE A 115 6.35 -21.60 -13.13
CA ILE A 115 5.38 -21.79 -14.20
C ILE A 115 4.32 -20.68 -14.07
N PRO A 116 4.04 -19.92 -15.14
CA PRO A 116 3.02 -18.89 -15.11
C PRO A 116 1.66 -19.46 -14.69
N LYS A 117 1.03 -18.76 -13.76
CA LYS A 117 -0.32 -19.04 -13.29
C LYS A 117 -1.01 -17.71 -13.07
N ILE A 118 -1.97 -17.40 -13.93
CA ILE A 118 -2.79 -16.20 -13.81
C ILE A 118 -3.67 -16.35 -12.56
N PRO A 119 -3.55 -15.46 -11.56
CA PRO A 119 -4.44 -15.50 -10.41
C PRO A 119 -5.88 -15.24 -10.84
N GLU A 120 -6.81 -16.05 -10.33
CA GLU A 120 -8.23 -15.88 -10.63
C GLU A 120 -8.79 -14.63 -9.94
N ALA A 121 -9.46 -13.77 -10.70
CA ALA A 121 -9.95 -12.48 -10.19
C ALA A 121 -10.91 -12.64 -8.99
N GLU A 122 -11.76 -13.67 -9.00
CA GLU A 122 -12.64 -13.96 -7.87
C GLU A 122 -11.88 -14.43 -6.63
N ASP A 123 -10.79 -15.17 -6.81
CA ASP A 123 -9.96 -15.59 -5.68
C ASP A 123 -9.25 -14.40 -5.03
N ILE A 124 -8.71 -13.47 -5.84
CA ILE A 124 -8.13 -12.22 -5.35
C ILE A 124 -9.19 -11.44 -4.56
N ARG A 125 -10.35 -11.18 -5.17
CA ARG A 125 -11.45 -10.41 -4.54
C ARG A 125 -11.87 -11.02 -3.20
N ARG A 126 -12.04 -12.34 -3.16
CA ARG A 126 -12.43 -13.05 -1.94
C ARG A 126 -11.40 -12.91 -0.82
N LYS A 127 -10.10 -13.05 -1.15
CA LYS A 127 -9.01 -12.90 -0.17
C LYS A 127 -8.87 -11.46 0.32
N GLU A 128 -8.98 -10.48 -0.57
CA GLU A 128 -8.93 -9.06 -0.21
C GLU A 128 -10.10 -8.67 0.69
N LEU A 129 -11.32 -9.14 0.38
CA LEU A 129 -12.49 -8.91 1.21
C LEU A 129 -12.32 -9.54 2.59
N LYS A 130 -11.88 -10.80 2.66
CA LYS A 130 -11.63 -11.50 3.92
C LYS A 130 -10.58 -10.76 4.77
N TYR A 131 -9.49 -10.32 4.15
CA TYR A 131 -8.47 -9.52 4.83
C TYR A 131 -9.05 -8.20 5.35
N GLY A 132 -9.83 -7.49 4.52
CA GLY A 132 -10.46 -6.22 4.89
C GLY A 132 -11.41 -6.37 6.09
N VAL A 133 -12.23 -7.43 6.12
CA VAL A 133 -13.13 -7.74 7.24
C VAL A 133 -12.34 -8.07 8.50
N ASN A 134 -11.33 -8.93 8.41
CA ASN A 134 -10.50 -9.32 9.55
C ASN A 134 -9.75 -8.13 10.14
N LYS A 135 -9.21 -7.25 9.28
CA LYS A 135 -8.54 -6.03 9.71
C LYS A 135 -9.48 -5.08 10.44
N LYS A 136 -10.72 -4.91 9.96
CA LYS A 136 -11.75 -4.11 10.66
C LYS A 136 -12.05 -4.69 12.04
N LYS A 137 -12.32 -6.00 12.14
CA LYS A 137 -12.58 -6.68 13.42
C LYS A 137 -11.42 -6.50 14.42
N TYR A 138 -10.18 -6.69 13.97
CA TYR A 138 -9.00 -6.50 14.80
C TYR A 138 -8.88 -5.06 15.31
N MET A 139 -9.07 -4.06 14.44
CA MET A 139 -9.02 -2.65 14.83
C MET A 139 -10.12 -2.28 15.81
N THR A 140 -11.34 -2.79 15.61
CA THR A 140 -12.46 -2.61 16.55
C THR A 140 -12.10 -3.18 17.93
N SER A 141 -11.57 -4.40 17.98
CA SER A 141 -11.14 -5.03 19.24
C SER A 141 -10.06 -4.22 19.96
N ILE A 142 -9.07 -3.66 19.24
CA ILE A 142 -8.05 -2.78 19.84
C ILE A 142 -8.70 -1.53 20.46
N ILE A 143 -9.65 -0.92 19.76
CA ILE A 143 -10.33 0.29 20.24
C ILE A 143 -11.14 -0.04 21.49
N GLU A 144 -11.91 -1.11 21.48
CA GLU A 144 -12.67 -1.59 22.65
C GLU A 144 -11.77 -1.86 23.86
N LEU A 145 -10.65 -2.56 23.66
CA LEU A 145 -9.67 -2.82 24.72
C LEU A 145 -9.07 -1.53 25.30
N LYS A 146 -8.81 -0.52 24.46
CA LYS A 146 -8.34 0.79 24.92
C LYS A 146 -9.40 1.53 25.72
N ILE A 147 -10.65 1.51 25.27
CA ILE A 147 -11.79 2.13 25.99
C ILE A 147 -11.95 1.47 27.36
N LEU A 148 -11.96 0.13 27.42
CA LEU A 148 -12.09 -0.62 28.68
C LEU A 148 -10.95 -0.33 29.65
N LYS A 149 -9.71 -0.23 29.17
CA LYS A 149 -8.56 0.17 30.00
C LYS A 149 -8.72 1.57 30.56
N ASN A 150 -9.15 2.54 29.75
CA ASN A 150 -9.34 3.93 30.20
C ASN A 150 -10.48 4.05 31.21
N LEU A 151 -11.61 3.37 30.98
CA LEU A 151 -12.73 3.32 31.94
C LEU A 151 -12.33 2.69 33.29
N ASN A 152 -11.45 1.69 33.28
CA ASN A 152 -10.96 1.07 34.50
C ASN A 152 -9.94 1.96 35.25
N LEU A 153 -9.16 2.77 34.53
CA LEU A 153 -8.27 3.76 35.11
C LEU A 153 -9.06 4.89 35.82
N ASP A 154 -10.13 5.39 35.21
CA ASP A 154 -10.99 6.42 35.82
C ASP A 154 -11.75 5.92 37.06
N LYS A 155 -12.12 4.63 37.10
CA LYS A 155 -12.71 4.02 38.31
C LYS A 155 -11.70 3.85 39.44
N SER A 156 -10.41 3.67 39.12
CA SER A 156 -9.35 3.54 40.12
C SER A 156 -8.88 4.88 40.71
N SER A 157 -9.02 5.99 39.97
CA SER A 157 -8.70 7.35 40.45
C SER A 157 -9.83 7.99 41.27
N GLY A 158 -11.07 7.51 41.14
CA GLY A 158 -12.24 8.01 41.89
C GLY A 158 -12.45 7.43 43.30
N LEU A 159 -11.56 6.57 43.81
CA LEU A 159 -11.73 5.90 45.12
C LEU A 159 -10.89 6.49 46.27
N LEU A 160 -10.25 7.66 46.10
CA LEU A 160 -9.34 8.25 47.09
C LEU A 160 -9.78 9.61 47.69
N THR A 161 -11.07 9.96 47.68
CA THR A 161 -11.56 11.13 48.44
C THR A 161 -12.89 10.86 49.14
N LYS A 162 -12.82 10.19 50.30
CA LYS A 162 -13.78 10.39 51.39
C LYS A 162 -13.05 10.35 52.73
N ASP A 163 -12.48 11.47 53.12
CA ASP A 163 -12.29 11.76 54.54
C ASP A 163 -13.67 12.10 55.13
N PRO A 164 -14.07 11.50 56.26
CA PRO A 164 -15.10 12.07 57.10
C PRO A 164 -14.43 12.93 58.17
N MET A 165 -14.60 14.25 58.05
CA MET A 165 -14.61 15.15 59.20
C MET A 165 -15.74 14.73 60.15
N GLY A 166 -15.45 14.57 61.43
CA GLY A 166 -16.46 14.44 62.48
C GLY A 166 -15.93 13.83 63.77
N GLY A 167 -15.54 14.71 64.71
CA GLY A 167 -15.11 14.38 66.08
C GLY A 167 -14.37 15.52 66.73
#